data_AF-A0A517WMF9-F1
#
_entry.id   AF-A0A517WMF9-F1
#
_cell.length_a   1.000
_cell.length_b   1.000
_cell.length_c   1.000
_cell.angle_alpha   90.00
_cell.angle_beta   90.00
_cell.angle_gamma   90.00
#
_symmetry.space_group_name_H-M   'P 1'
#
loop_
_entity.id
_entity.type
_entity.pdbx_description
1 polymer ?
#
loop_
_entity_poly.entity_id
_entity_poly.type
_entity_poly.pdbx_seq_one_letter_code
_entity_poly.pdbx_strand_id
1 'polypeptide(L)'
;MIWRDYRSDSLIRQAAATVCTLLVVLCSCLILPAPLSAQSSVRPSATEETASPLYEFTFLDEQKQEQTLKGALIVEARDGGVVMQTRDGRLLTATPEQLKAKRRLEEPFTPLGKAELTEQLTREFGPGFEVTQTKHFTICSQAGKRYSQWCGYLFERLYKVLHNYWDSKELPLHEPEVPLIAVIFKDRAAFEAYASQILGEGAAGTHGFYSIQSNRMVLYDLTAAPGERPAFTDADIIRKLRKSPFNIATVIHECTHQIAFNVGLHTRFADNPLWLTEGMATYFETPDLGNKTGWRTVGRPNPWRIRQFIDYARSRRKADSLQTLISSDQRFQDAETVLDTYAESWAFSYFLIKTHRKQYEEYLRLIAARKPLIWATPEERLQVFQSVFGDDLDRLNQEFLNYMRQISR
;
A
#
# COMPACT_ATOMS: atom_id res chain seq x y z
N MET A 1 42.81 19.82 6.09
CA MET A 1 43.45 19.51 4.80
C MET A 1 42.51 18.55 4.07
N ILE A 2 41.36 19.06 3.64
CA ILE A 2 40.98 19.28 2.23
C ILE A 2 41.32 18.07 1.36
N TRP A 3 40.33 17.23 1.10
CA TRP A 3 40.09 16.69 -0.25
C TRP A 3 38.60 16.76 -0.53
N ARG A 4 38.33 17.53 -1.58
CA ARG A 4 37.06 17.90 -2.18
C ARG A 4 37.15 17.25 -3.55
N ASP A 5 36.35 16.23 -3.82
CA ASP A 5 36.17 15.75 -5.18
C ASP A 5 34.72 16.01 -5.62
N TYR A 6 34.66 16.97 -6.53
CA TYR A 6 33.50 17.53 -7.19
C TYR A 6 33.42 16.81 -8.53
N ARG A 7 32.45 15.90 -8.72
CA ARG A 7 31.93 15.46 -10.04
C ARG A 7 30.88 14.35 -9.87
N SER A 8 29.63 14.73 -9.59
CA SER A 8 28.43 13.94 -9.95
C SER A 8 27.09 14.68 -9.74
N ASP A 9 27.08 15.97 -9.41
CA ASP A 9 25.84 16.70 -9.06
C ASP A 9 24.97 17.15 -10.24
N SER A 10 25.43 17.04 -11.49
CA SER A 10 24.63 17.48 -12.66
C SER A 10 23.79 16.37 -13.30
N LEU A 11 24.20 15.10 -13.17
CA LEU A 11 23.45 13.95 -13.74
C LEU A 11 22.30 13.49 -12.82
N ILE A 12 22.42 13.70 -11.51
CA ILE A 12 21.35 13.42 -10.54
C ILE A 12 20.22 14.46 -10.66
N ARG A 13 20.54 15.70 -11.05
CA ARG A 13 19.55 16.78 -11.21
C ARG A 13 18.75 16.71 -12.51
N GLN A 14 19.27 16.08 -13.56
CA GLN A 14 18.54 15.90 -14.83
C GLN A 14 17.64 14.65 -14.81
N ALA A 15 17.92 13.65 -13.97
CA ALA A 15 17.05 12.48 -13.80
C ALA A 15 15.82 12.77 -12.90
N ALA A 16 15.87 13.78 -12.03
CA ALA A 16 14.75 14.12 -11.15
C ALA A 16 13.62 14.91 -11.86
N ALA A 17 13.87 15.47 -13.04
CA ALA A 17 12.93 16.35 -13.73
C ALA A 17 11.90 15.61 -14.62
N THR A 18 12.09 14.30 -14.86
CA THR A 18 11.21 13.50 -15.74
C THR A 18 10.36 12.48 -14.97
N VAL A 19 10.60 12.32 -13.67
CA VAL A 19 9.92 11.39 -12.74
C VAL A 19 8.49 11.85 -12.36
N CYS A 20 8.05 13.03 -12.82
CA CYS A 20 6.80 13.68 -12.41
C CYS A 20 5.53 13.28 -13.17
N THR A 21 5.52 12.22 -13.99
CA THR A 21 4.32 11.94 -14.81
C THR A 21 4.03 10.45 -14.84
N LEU A 22 3.26 9.95 -13.86
CA LEU A 22 2.36 8.79 -13.95
C LEU A 22 1.80 8.46 -12.56
N LEU A 23 0.85 9.28 -12.07
CA LEU A 23 -0.06 8.82 -11.00
C LEU A 23 -1.41 9.54 -10.91
N VAL A 24 -1.72 10.55 -11.73
CA VAL A 24 -3.11 11.05 -11.88
C VAL A 24 -3.31 11.57 -13.30
N VAL A 25 -4.22 10.97 -14.06
CA VAL A 25 -4.76 11.53 -15.30
C VAL A 25 -6.29 11.50 -15.23
N LEU A 26 -6.88 12.70 -15.44
CA LEU A 26 -8.30 13.06 -15.60
C LEU A 26 -9.15 13.08 -14.32
N CYS A 27 -9.95 14.11 -14.01
CA CYS A 27 -10.62 15.09 -14.88
C CYS A 27 -10.98 16.37 -14.12
N SER A 28 -10.73 17.53 -14.73
CA SER A 28 -11.25 18.83 -14.32
C SER A 28 -12.62 19.06 -14.96
N CYS A 29 -13.70 19.00 -14.20
CA CYS A 29 -14.96 19.64 -14.55
C CYS A 29 -15.50 20.39 -13.33
N LEU A 30 -15.57 21.72 -13.46
CA LEU A 30 -16.19 22.62 -12.51
C LEU A 30 -17.67 22.25 -12.32
N ILE A 31 -18.05 21.84 -11.11
CA ILE A 31 -19.45 21.83 -10.67
C ILE A 31 -19.50 22.49 -9.29
N LEU A 32 -20.35 23.50 -9.17
CA LEU A 32 -20.61 24.24 -7.93
C LEU A 32 -21.09 23.30 -6.81
N PRO A 33 -20.71 23.54 -5.54
CA PRO A 33 -21.07 22.66 -4.44
C PRO A 33 -22.56 22.84 -4.07
N ALA A 34 -23.33 21.76 -4.19
CA ALA A 34 -24.56 21.63 -3.42
C ALA A 34 -24.22 21.16 -2.00
N PRO A 35 -24.92 21.64 -0.95
CA PRO A 35 -24.60 21.28 0.42
C PRO A 35 -24.82 19.77 0.65
N LEU A 36 -23.84 19.12 1.27
CA LEU A 36 -23.95 17.74 1.76
C LEU A 36 -25.07 17.66 2.80
N SER A 37 -26.25 17.22 2.37
CA SER A 37 -27.21 16.58 3.26
C SER A 37 -26.60 15.27 3.74
N ALA A 38 -26.41 15.12 5.05
CA ALA A 38 -26.03 13.86 5.69
C ALA A 38 -26.95 12.73 5.19
N GLN A 39 -26.43 11.87 4.31
CA GLN A 39 -27.13 10.66 3.91
C GLN A 39 -26.86 9.60 4.97
N SER A 40 -27.90 9.24 5.71
CA SER A 40 -27.89 8.16 6.68
C SER A 40 -27.46 6.85 6.02
N SER A 41 -26.29 6.33 6.39
CA SER A 41 -25.88 4.98 6.02
C SER A 41 -26.42 3.99 7.06
N VAL A 42 -27.52 3.33 6.71
CA VAL A 42 -27.87 2.08 7.37
C VAL A 42 -27.00 0.99 6.75
N ARG A 43 -25.96 0.56 7.46
CA ARG A 43 -25.26 -0.70 7.16
C ARG A 43 -26.18 -1.84 7.61
N PRO A 44 -26.47 -2.85 6.78
CA PRO A 44 -27.20 -4.03 7.25
C PRO A 44 -26.42 -4.71 8.38
N SER A 45 -27.15 -5.20 9.37
CA SER A 45 -26.62 -6.05 10.43
C SER A 45 -25.94 -7.29 9.85
N ALA A 46 -24.88 -7.75 10.52
CA ALA A 46 -24.09 -8.93 10.19
C ALA A 46 -24.88 -10.25 10.33
N THR A 47 -25.83 -10.48 9.44
CA THR A 47 -26.58 -11.74 9.29
C THR A 47 -26.87 -11.95 7.81
N GLU A 48 -26.27 -13.01 7.25
CA GLU A 48 -26.27 -13.47 5.84
C GLU A 48 -25.32 -12.71 4.90
N GLU A 49 -24.07 -13.22 4.78
CA GLU A 49 -23.17 -12.92 3.65
C GLU A 49 -23.81 -13.43 2.35
N THR A 50 -24.61 -12.60 1.70
CA THR A 50 -24.98 -12.84 0.31
C THR A 50 -23.71 -12.69 -0.53
N ALA A 51 -23.19 -13.79 -1.07
CA ALA A 51 -22.03 -13.79 -1.94
C ALA A 51 -22.18 -12.73 -3.05
N SER A 52 -21.11 -11.96 -3.30
CA SER A 52 -21.12 -10.90 -4.31
C SER A 52 -21.56 -11.44 -5.67
N PRO A 53 -22.37 -10.70 -6.45
CA PRO A 53 -22.82 -11.15 -7.77
C PRO A 53 -21.66 -11.24 -8.77
N LEU A 54 -21.64 -12.29 -9.59
CA LEU A 54 -20.71 -12.40 -10.72
C LEU A 54 -21.30 -11.74 -11.97
N TYR A 55 -20.43 -11.07 -12.72
CA TYR A 55 -20.73 -10.49 -14.01
C TYR A 55 -19.72 -10.96 -15.05
N GLU A 56 -20.18 -11.07 -16.28
CA GLU A 56 -19.37 -11.16 -17.48
C GLU A 56 -19.30 -9.77 -18.12
N PHE A 57 -18.09 -9.27 -18.34
CA PHE A 57 -17.82 -8.00 -18.97
C PHE A 57 -17.09 -8.21 -20.27
N THR A 58 -17.55 -7.53 -21.32
CA THR A 58 -16.83 -7.41 -22.59
C THR A 58 -16.47 -5.94 -22.77
N PHE A 59 -15.19 -5.63 -22.95
CA PHE A 59 -14.69 -4.25 -23.06
C PHE A 59 -13.46 -4.17 -23.95
N LEU A 60 -13.12 -2.95 -24.37
CA LEU A 60 -11.88 -2.65 -25.08
C LEU A 60 -10.77 -2.29 -24.09
N ASP A 61 -9.65 -2.99 -24.16
CA ASP A 61 -8.44 -2.62 -23.41
C ASP A 61 -7.74 -1.38 -24.00
N GLU A 62 -6.63 -0.97 -23.40
CA GLU A 62 -5.84 0.18 -23.85
C GLU A 62 -5.28 0.01 -25.28
N GLN A 63 -5.09 -1.24 -25.72
CA GLN A 63 -4.64 -1.61 -27.06
C GLN A 63 -5.82 -1.77 -28.04
N LYS A 64 -7.03 -1.36 -27.63
CA LYS A 64 -8.29 -1.47 -28.38
C LYS A 64 -8.61 -2.91 -28.77
N GLN A 65 -8.09 -3.89 -28.04
CA GLN A 65 -8.47 -5.29 -28.21
C GLN A 65 -9.68 -5.58 -27.35
N GLU A 66 -10.59 -6.39 -27.88
CA GLU A 66 -11.74 -6.84 -27.13
C GLU A 66 -11.32 -7.91 -26.12
N GLN A 67 -11.62 -7.65 -24.85
CA GLN A 67 -11.40 -8.58 -23.76
C GLN A 67 -12.75 -8.98 -23.19
N THR A 68 -12.89 -10.25 -22.82
CA THR A 68 -14.03 -10.75 -22.04
C THR A 68 -13.52 -11.40 -20.76
N LEU A 69 -14.08 -11.00 -19.62
CA LEU A 69 -13.72 -11.58 -18.33
C LEU A 69 -14.93 -11.72 -17.41
N LYS A 70 -14.79 -12.61 -16.44
CA LYS A 70 -15.74 -12.76 -15.33
C LYS A 70 -15.19 -12.13 -14.07
N GLY A 71 -16.00 -11.31 -13.38
CA GLY A 71 -15.58 -10.60 -12.18
C GLY A 71 -16.75 -9.99 -11.40
N ALA A 72 -16.44 -9.43 -10.24
CA ALA A 72 -17.40 -8.66 -9.46
C ALA A 72 -17.48 -7.21 -9.98
N LEU A 73 -18.67 -6.63 -9.95
CA LEU A 73 -18.86 -5.19 -10.15
C LEU A 73 -18.58 -4.47 -8.83
N ILE A 74 -17.54 -3.65 -8.77
CA ILE A 74 -17.15 -2.90 -7.56
C ILE A 74 -17.85 -1.55 -7.52
N VAL A 75 -17.80 -0.82 -8.62
CA VAL A 75 -18.48 0.48 -8.77
C VAL A 75 -19.01 0.59 -10.20
N GLU A 76 -20.19 1.17 -10.33
CA GLU A 76 -20.70 1.74 -11.57
C GLU A 76 -20.82 3.25 -11.38
N ALA A 77 -20.05 3.99 -12.16
CA ALA A 77 -20.05 5.45 -12.17
C ALA A 77 -21.32 5.98 -12.84
N ARG A 78 -21.65 7.25 -12.59
CA ARG A 78 -22.89 7.87 -13.10
C ARG A 78 -22.93 7.98 -14.62
N ASP A 79 -21.77 8.07 -15.26
CA ASP A 79 -21.62 8.10 -16.71
C ASP A 79 -21.73 6.71 -17.36
N GLY A 80 -21.80 5.64 -16.56
CA GLY A 80 -21.84 4.25 -17.02
C GLY A 80 -20.48 3.54 -17.01
N GLY A 81 -19.40 4.22 -16.61
CA GLY A 81 -18.09 3.60 -16.43
C GLY A 81 -18.12 2.59 -15.29
N VAL A 82 -17.28 1.55 -15.36
CA VAL A 82 -17.27 0.46 -14.37
C VAL A 82 -15.89 0.20 -13.81
N VAL A 83 -15.86 -0.15 -12.51
CA VAL A 83 -14.72 -0.79 -11.86
C VAL A 83 -15.08 -2.26 -11.63
N MET A 84 -14.25 -3.14 -12.17
CA MET A 84 -14.42 -4.58 -12.14
C MET A 84 -13.33 -5.20 -11.27
N GLN A 85 -13.65 -6.19 -10.45
CA GLN A 85 -12.67 -7.01 -9.76
C GLN A 85 -12.62 -8.41 -10.37
N THR A 86 -11.46 -8.79 -10.87
CA THR A 86 -11.23 -10.15 -11.38
C THR A 86 -11.22 -11.16 -10.24
N ARG A 87 -11.42 -12.44 -10.55
CA ARG A 87 -11.37 -13.53 -9.56
C ARG A 87 -10.01 -13.67 -8.85
N ASP A 88 -8.93 -13.14 -9.43
CA ASP A 88 -7.59 -13.08 -8.81
C ASP A 88 -7.30 -11.75 -8.09
N GLY A 89 -8.28 -10.85 -8.01
CA GLY A 89 -8.24 -9.64 -7.18
C GLY A 89 -7.78 -8.37 -7.88
N ARG A 90 -7.46 -8.38 -9.17
CA ARG A 90 -7.13 -7.15 -9.92
C ARG A 90 -8.35 -6.26 -10.06
N LEU A 91 -8.15 -4.96 -9.96
CA LEU A 91 -9.14 -3.95 -10.35
C LEU A 91 -8.85 -3.49 -11.78
N LEU A 92 -9.89 -3.50 -12.59
CA LEU A 92 -9.87 -3.04 -13.97
C LEU A 92 -10.96 -1.99 -14.13
N THR A 93 -10.70 -0.99 -14.97
CA THR A 93 -11.65 0.07 -15.30
C THR A 93 -12.04 -0.03 -16.76
N ALA A 94 -13.32 0.23 -17.07
CA ALA A 94 -13.76 0.47 -18.43
C ALA A 94 -14.63 1.73 -18.43
N THR A 95 -14.28 2.71 -19.27
CA THR A 95 -15.16 3.85 -19.53
C THR A 95 -16.43 3.40 -20.26
N PRO A 96 -17.48 4.24 -20.33
CA PRO A 96 -18.68 3.92 -21.09
C PRO A 96 -18.38 3.55 -22.55
N GLU A 97 -17.38 4.19 -23.17
CA GLU A 97 -16.99 3.95 -24.55
C GLU A 97 -16.21 2.64 -24.73
N GLN A 98 -15.49 2.21 -23.68
CA GLN A 98 -14.76 0.95 -23.68
C GLN A 98 -15.68 -0.24 -23.38
N LEU A 99 -16.72 -0.04 -22.57
CA LEU A 99 -17.62 -1.11 -22.14
C LEU A 99 -18.60 -1.51 -23.26
N LYS A 100 -18.42 -2.71 -23.82
CA LYS A 100 -19.28 -3.24 -24.89
C LYS A 100 -20.47 -4.02 -24.35
N ALA A 101 -20.27 -4.81 -23.31
CA ALA A 101 -21.33 -5.58 -22.67
C ALA A 101 -21.05 -5.81 -21.18
N LYS A 102 -22.13 -5.87 -20.39
CA LYS A 102 -22.14 -6.25 -18.98
C LYS A 102 -23.34 -7.15 -18.74
N ARG A 103 -23.11 -8.40 -18.36
CA ARG A 103 -24.15 -9.39 -18.11
C ARG A 103 -24.00 -10.00 -16.73
N ARG A 104 -25.02 -9.90 -15.89
CA ARG A 104 -25.06 -10.62 -14.60
C ARG A 104 -25.19 -12.12 -14.85
N LEU A 105 -24.40 -12.91 -14.16
CA LEU A 105 -24.46 -14.37 -14.20
C LEU A 105 -25.26 -14.90 -12.99
N GLU A 106 -25.79 -16.12 -13.11
CA GLU A 106 -26.55 -16.77 -12.03
C GLU A 106 -25.63 -17.28 -10.91
N GLU A 107 -24.41 -17.68 -11.27
CA GLU A 107 -23.37 -18.09 -10.33
C GLU A 107 -22.87 -16.90 -9.48
N PRO A 108 -22.59 -17.11 -8.18
CA PRO A 108 -22.00 -16.07 -7.35
C PRO A 108 -20.52 -15.85 -7.71
N PHE A 109 -20.00 -14.67 -7.40
CA PHE A 109 -18.57 -14.40 -7.48
C PHE A 109 -17.84 -15.33 -6.52
N THR A 110 -16.87 -16.06 -7.06
CA THR A 110 -15.98 -16.91 -6.30
C THR A 110 -14.55 -16.55 -6.70
N PRO A 111 -13.63 -16.24 -5.76
CA PRO A 111 -12.24 -16.01 -6.10
C PRO A 111 -11.61 -17.22 -6.78
N LEU A 112 -10.45 -17.04 -7.41
CA LEU A 112 -9.70 -18.18 -7.95
C LEU A 112 -9.28 -19.12 -6.82
N GLY A 113 -9.54 -20.41 -7.02
CA GLY A 113 -8.99 -21.45 -6.16
C GLY A 113 -7.48 -21.55 -6.31
N LYS A 114 -6.85 -22.24 -5.36
CA LYS A 114 -5.39 -22.45 -5.33
C LYS A 114 -4.84 -23.07 -6.63
N ALA A 115 -5.49 -24.08 -7.18
CA ALA A 115 -5.02 -24.72 -8.41
C ALA A 115 -5.13 -23.80 -9.64
N GLU A 116 -6.28 -23.12 -9.79
CA GLU A 116 -6.52 -22.15 -10.88
C GLU A 116 -5.50 -21.01 -10.82
N LEU A 117 -5.22 -20.50 -9.63
CA LEU A 117 -4.28 -19.41 -9.44
C LEU A 117 -2.84 -19.82 -9.74
N THR A 118 -2.43 -21.05 -9.36
CA THR A 118 -1.13 -21.61 -9.76
C THR A 118 -1.01 -21.68 -11.28
N GLU A 119 -2.02 -22.23 -11.96
CA GLU A 119 -2.01 -22.33 -13.43
C GLU A 119 -1.95 -20.95 -14.09
N GLN A 120 -2.74 -19.99 -13.61
CA GLN A 120 -2.71 -18.61 -14.12
C GLN A 120 -1.33 -17.98 -13.95
N LEU A 121 -0.74 -18.05 -12.75
CA LEU A 121 0.56 -17.43 -12.46
C LEU A 121 1.71 -18.12 -13.21
N THR A 122 1.68 -19.44 -13.36
CA THR A 122 2.66 -20.17 -14.17
C THR A 122 2.56 -19.79 -15.66
N ARG A 123 1.34 -19.59 -16.19
CA ARG A 123 1.17 -19.09 -17.57
C ARG A 123 1.65 -17.65 -17.72
N GLU A 124 1.36 -16.80 -16.75
CA GLU A 124 1.68 -15.37 -16.78
C GLU A 124 3.20 -15.11 -16.69
N PHE A 125 3.88 -15.80 -15.78
CA PHE A 125 5.29 -15.54 -15.47
C PHE A 125 6.28 -16.55 -16.07
N GLY A 126 5.78 -17.70 -16.56
CA GLY A 126 6.57 -18.71 -17.25
C GLY A 126 7.37 -19.65 -16.32
N PRO A 127 8.15 -20.58 -16.91
CA PRO A 127 8.73 -21.73 -16.21
C PRO A 127 9.83 -21.39 -15.19
N GLY A 128 10.34 -20.15 -15.17
CA GLY A 128 11.34 -19.71 -14.19
C GLY A 128 10.76 -19.40 -12.81
N PHE A 129 9.44 -19.40 -12.67
CA PHE A 129 8.75 -19.11 -11.42
C PHE A 129 8.16 -20.38 -10.80
N GLU A 130 8.28 -20.48 -9.48
CA GLU A 130 7.64 -21.50 -8.65
C GLU A 130 6.51 -20.86 -7.82
N VAL A 131 5.40 -21.58 -7.65
CA VAL A 131 4.27 -21.11 -6.85
C VAL A 131 4.29 -21.78 -5.48
N THR A 132 4.32 -20.98 -4.42
CA THR A 132 4.20 -21.42 -3.01
C THR A 132 2.90 -20.87 -2.43
N GLN A 133 2.11 -21.73 -1.78
CA GLN A 133 0.81 -21.34 -1.23
C GLN A 133 0.78 -21.46 0.29
N THR A 134 0.09 -20.52 0.94
CA THR A 134 -0.11 -20.49 2.39
C THR A 134 -1.61 -20.45 2.70
N LYS A 135 -2.03 -19.93 3.88
CA LYS A 135 -3.46 -19.79 4.21
C LYS A 135 -4.07 -18.66 3.37
N HIS A 136 -3.47 -17.48 3.37
CA HIS A 136 -3.99 -16.27 2.70
C HIS A 136 -3.18 -15.87 1.45
N PHE A 137 -1.90 -16.29 1.36
CA PHE A 137 -1.00 -15.84 0.30
C PHE A 137 -0.74 -16.91 -0.77
N THR A 138 -0.55 -16.44 -2.01
CA THR A 138 0.03 -17.19 -3.12
C THR A 138 1.25 -16.45 -3.64
N ILE A 139 2.41 -17.09 -3.56
CA ILE A 139 3.71 -16.49 -3.86
C ILE A 139 4.22 -17.09 -5.16
N CYS A 140 4.30 -16.29 -6.21
CA CYS A 140 4.93 -16.63 -7.48
C CYS A 140 6.38 -16.13 -7.47
N SER A 141 7.37 -17.01 -7.50
CA SER A 141 8.75 -16.63 -7.17
C SER A 141 9.80 -17.26 -8.06
N GLN A 142 10.78 -16.46 -8.50
CA GLN A 142 12.05 -16.92 -9.08
C GLN A 142 13.18 -16.99 -8.06
N ALA A 143 12.93 -16.64 -6.80
CA ALA A 143 13.93 -16.65 -5.71
C ALA A 143 14.16 -18.06 -5.12
N GLY A 144 13.50 -19.08 -5.68
CA GLY A 144 13.55 -20.46 -5.24
C GLY A 144 12.65 -20.77 -4.05
N LYS A 145 12.32 -22.06 -3.92
CA LYS A 145 11.37 -22.59 -2.92
C LYS A 145 11.65 -22.17 -1.48
N ARG A 146 12.91 -22.21 -1.03
CA ARG A 146 13.22 -21.96 0.40
C ARG A 146 12.95 -20.51 0.81
N TYR A 147 13.40 -19.56 -0.01
CA TYR A 147 13.14 -18.14 0.25
C TYR A 147 11.65 -17.84 0.19
N SER A 148 10.94 -18.41 -0.80
CA SER A 148 9.49 -18.28 -0.94
C SER A 148 8.72 -18.81 0.27
N GLN A 149 9.11 -19.96 0.82
CA GLN A 149 8.53 -20.52 2.05
C GLN A 149 8.78 -19.62 3.27
N TRP A 150 10.00 -19.07 3.38
CA TRP A 150 10.34 -18.14 4.45
C TRP A 150 9.50 -16.84 4.38
N CYS A 151 9.37 -16.26 3.18
CA CYS A 151 8.48 -15.12 2.92
C CYS A 151 7.04 -15.46 3.29
N GLY A 152 6.53 -16.62 2.88
CA GLY A 152 5.17 -17.06 3.23
C GLY A 152 4.93 -17.15 4.73
N TYR A 153 5.88 -17.69 5.50
CA TYR A 153 5.79 -17.68 6.96
C TYR A 153 5.76 -16.24 7.52
N LEU A 154 6.61 -15.35 7.00
CA LEU A 154 6.65 -13.96 7.45
C LEU A 154 5.34 -13.21 7.15
N PHE A 155 4.78 -13.39 5.96
CA PHE A 155 3.53 -12.76 5.52
C PHE A 155 2.34 -13.22 6.37
N GLU A 156 2.19 -14.53 6.59
CA GLU A 156 1.13 -15.09 7.45
C GLU A 156 1.24 -14.60 8.89
N ARG A 157 2.47 -14.46 9.38
CA ARG A 157 2.70 -13.93 10.71
C ARG A 157 2.34 -12.44 10.79
N LEU A 158 2.71 -11.65 9.79
CA LEU A 158 2.35 -10.24 9.73
C LEU A 158 0.83 -10.07 9.65
N TYR A 159 0.15 -10.85 8.82
CA TYR A 159 -1.32 -10.90 8.74
C TYR A 159 -1.93 -11.10 10.11
N LYS A 160 -1.51 -12.15 10.84
CA LYS A 160 -2.03 -12.44 12.17
C LYS A 160 -1.78 -11.30 13.17
N VAL A 161 -0.60 -10.70 13.15
CA VAL A 161 -0.26 -9.61 14.08
C VAL A 161 -1.04 -8.34 13.75
N LEU A 162 -1.15 -7.97 12.48
CA LEU A 162 -1.91 -6.81 12.03
C LEU A 162 -3.39 -6.99 12.35
N HIS A 163 -3.96 -8.14 12.01
CA HIS A 163 -5.35 -8.44 12.30
C HIS A 163 -5.63 -8.34 13.80
N ASN A 164 -4.85 -9.02 14.63
CA ASN A 164 -5.01 -8.96 16.10
C ASN A 164 -4.78 -7.55 16.69
N TYR A 165 -4.02 -6.69 16.01
CA TYR A 165 -3.70 -5.36 16.50
C TYR A 165 -4.79 -4.33 16.23
N TRP A 166 -5.57 -4.52 15.16
CA TRP A 166 -6.59 -3.57 14.71
C TRP A 166 -8.01 -4.07 14.87
N ASP A 167 -8.23 -5.38 14.84
CA ASP A 167 -9.56 -5.97 14.97
C ASP A 167 -10.16 -5.67 16.34
N SER A 168 -11.25 -4.92 16.32
CA SER A 168 -11.98 -4.48 17.50
C SER A 168 -13.47 -4.44 17.19
N LYS A 169 -14.29 -4.22 18.22
CA LYS A 169 -15.74 -4.07 18.02
C LYS A 169 -16.07 -2.82 17.20
N GLU A 170 -15.27 -1.77 17.35
CA GLU A 170 -15.42 -0.47 16.70
C GLU A 170 -14.82 -0.43 15.28
N LEU A 171 -13.82 -1.29 15.01
CA LEU A 171 -13.17 -1.46 13.71
C LEU A 171 -13.04 -2.97 13.39
N PRO A 172 -14.17 -3.65 13.10
CA PRO A 172 -14.14 -5.07 12.79
C PRO A 172 -13.44 -5.30 11.45
N LEU A 173 -12.46 -6.20 11.45
CA LEU A 173 -11.78 -6.62 10.23
C LEU A 173 -12.45 -7.85 9.63
N HIS A 174 -12.28 -8.01 8.32
CA HIS A 174 -12.73 -9.20 7.60
C HIS A 174 -11.54 -9.96 7.00
N GLU A 175 -11.74 -11.24 6.68
CA GLU A 175 -10.76 -12.02 5.93
C GLU A 175 -10.66 -11.48 4.48
N PRO A 176 -9.51 -11.65 3.80
CA PRO A 176 -9.37 -11.29 2.39
C PRO A 176 -10.40 -12.00 1.50
N GLU A 177 -11.17 -11.22 0.74
CA GLU A 177 -12.18 -11.74 -0.20
C GLU A 177 -11.56 -12.37 -1.46
N VAL A 178 -10.30 -12.04 -1.74
CA VAL A 178 -9.51 -12.53 -2.87
C VAL A 178 -8.11 -12.94 -2.41
N PRO A 179 -7.42 -13.83 -3.14
CA PRO A 179 -6.08 -14.30 -2.76
C PRO A 179 -5.07 -13.15 -2.70
N LEU A 180 -4.20 -13.15 -1.67
CA LEU A 180 -3.11 -12.18 -1.58
C LEU A 180 -1.91 -12.69 -2.38
N ILE A 181 -1.60 -12.03 -3.49
CA ILE A 181 -0.55 -12.49 -4.41
C ILE A 181 0.75 -11.72 -4.15
N ALA A 182 1.84 -12.45 -3.96
CA ALA A 182 3.19 -11.88 -3.95
C ALA A 182 3.99 -12.39 -5.16
N VAL A 183 4.68 -11.49 -5.85
CA VAL A 183 5.59 -11.81 -6.96
C VAL A 183 7.02 -11.51 -6.52
N ILE A 184 7.91 -12.50 -6.56
CA ILE A 184 9.30 -12.35 -6.09
C ILE A 184 10.27 -12.68 -7.22
N PHE A 185 10.97 -11.67 -7.72
CA PHE A 185 12.01 -11.85 -8.74
C PHE A 185 13.31 -12.38 -8.14
N LYS A 186 14.14 -13.02 -8.97
CA LYS A 186 15.40 -13.65 -8.53
C LYS A 186 16.46 -12.65 -8.03
N ASP A 187 16.41 -11.43 -8.52
CA ASP A 187 17.39 -10.38 -8.24
C ASP A 187 16.80 -9.00 -8.58
N ARG A 188 17.56 -7.96 -8.23
CA ARG A 188 17.19 -6.57 -8.46
C ARG A 188 17.01 -6.26 -9.95
N ALA A 189 17.85 -6.79 -10.83
CA ALA A 189 17.78 -6.47 -12.27
C ALA A 189 16.50 -7.01 -12.91
N ALA A 190 16.11 -8.24 -12.58
CA ALA A 190 14.85 -8.83 -13.02
C ALA A 190 13.63 -8.08 -12.47
N PHE A 191 13.71 -7.63 -11.21
CA PHE A 191 12.68 -6.76 -10.63
C PHE A 191 12.57 -5.41 -11.34
N GLU A 192 13.67 -4.71 -11.56
CA GLU A 192 13.66 -3.40 -12.24
C GLU A 192 13.11 -3.51 -13.67
N ALA A 193 13.42 -4.59 -14.39
CA ALA A 193 12.89 -4.85 -15.73
C ALA A 193 11.36 -5.03 -15.76
N TYR A 194 10.77 -5.59 -14.69
CA TYR A 194 9.33 -5.70 -14.54
C TYR A 194 8.71 -4.42 -13.98
N ALA A 195 9.30 -3.88 -12.91
CA ALA A 195 8.80 -2.71 -12.20
C ALA A 195 8.78 -1.46 -13.09
N SER A 196 9.74 -1.29 -14.00
CA SER A 196 9.78 -0.17 -14.94
C SER A 196 8.57 -0.11 -15.89
N GLN A 197 7.92 -1.24 -16.16
CA GLN A 197 6.70 -1.28 -16.98
C GLN A 197 5.48 -0.73 -16.24
N ILE A 198 5.54 -0.65 -14.91
CA ILE A 198 4.44 -0.24 -14.04
C ILE A 198 4.71 1.14 -13.42
N LEU A 199 5.93 1.35 -12.92
CA LEU A 199 6.35 2.55 -12.19
C LEU A 199 7.18 3.53 -13.04
N GLY A 200 7.51 3.17 -14.28
CA GLY A 200 8.40 3.96 -15.12
C GLY A 200 9.79 4.14 -14.49
N GLU A 201 10.31 5.37 -14.53
CA GLU A 201 11.63 5.73 -13.99
C GLU A 201 11.74 5.55 -12.46
N GLY A 202 10.62 5.52 -11.73
CA GLY A 202 10.59 5.30 -10.27
C GLY A 202 11.02 3.89 -9.83
N ALA A 203 11.06 2.92 -10.76
CA ALA A 203 11.40 1.53 -10.46
C ALA A 203 12.79 1.34 -9.85
N ALA A 204 13.79 2.12 -10.27
CA ALA A 204 15.18 1.97 -9.83
C ALA A 204 15.41 2.40 -8.36
N GLY A 205 14.52 3.21 -7.80
CA GLY A 205 14.63 3.74 -6.43
C GLY A 205 14.05 2.81 -5.36
N THR A 206 13.23 1.84 -5.76
CA THR A 206 12.47 1.01 -4.82
C THR A 206 13.01 -0.43 -4.70
N HIS A 207 12.83 -1.02 -3.52
CA HIS A 207 13.17 -2.42 -3.24
C HIS A 207 11.94 -3.35 -3.34
N GLY A 208 10.77 -2.77 -3.58
CA GLY A 208 9.48 -3.46 -3.58
C GLY A 208 8.33 -2.49 -3.78
N PHE A 209 7.16 -2.98 -4.18
CA PHE A 209 5.96 -2.15 -4.15
C PHE A 209 4.70 -3.02 -4.04
N TYR A 210 3.68 -2.48 -3.39
CA TYR A 210 2.31 -2.96 -3.50
C TYR A 210 1.56 -2.20 -4.61
N SER A 211 0.95 -2.93 -5.53
CA SER A 211 0.12 -2.37 -6.60
C SER A 211 -1.35 -2.45 -6.22
N ILE A 212 -1.97 -1.29 -5.99
CA ILE A 212 -3.41 -1.15 -5.72
C ILE A 212 -4.24 -1.78 -6.85
N GLN A 213 -3.86 -1.53 -8.11
CA GLN A 213 -4.56 -2.05 -9.28
C GLN A 213 -4.51 -3.58 -9.34
N SER A 214 -3.32 -4.19 -9.28
CA SER A 214 -3.21 -5.65 -9.42
C SER A 214 -3.50 -6.42 -8.14
N ASN A 215 -3.56 -5.75 -6.99
CA ASN A 215 -3.56 -6.34 -5.65
C ASN A 215 -2.31 -7.16 -5.31
N ARG A 216 -1.18 -6.88 -5.98
CA ARG A 216 0.04 -7.68 -5.85
C ARG A 216 1.12 -6.89 -5.14
N MET A 217 1.76 -7.54 -4.18
CA MET A 217 3.06 -7.11 -3.70
C MET A 217 4.12 -7.69 -4.64
N VAL A 218 5.07 -6.85 -5.06
CA VAL A 218 6.15 -7.22 -5.96
C VAL A 218 7.48 -6.90 -5.30
N LEU A 219 8.35 -7.89 -5.21
CA LEU A 219 9.65 -7.84 -4.54
C LEU A 219 10.70 -8.57 -5.40
N TYR A 220 11.95 -8.57 -4.95
CA TYR A 220 12.96 -9.53 -5.39
C TYR A 220 13.59 -10.26 -4.20
N ASP A 221 14.44 -11.24 -4.47
CA ASP A 221 15.25 -11.89 -3.45
C ASP A 221 16.23 -10.89 -2.82
N LEU A 222 15.85 -10.35 -1.66
CA LEU A 222 16.67 -9.41 -0.90
C LEU A 222 17.90 -10.06 -0.25
N THR A 223 18.07 -11.37 -0.42
CA THR A 223 19.26 -12.14 -0.03
C THR A 223 20.23 -12.35 -1.20
N ALA A 224 19.80 -12.03 -2.42
CA ALA A 224 20.62 -12.11 -3.62
C ALA A 224 21.71 -11.03 -3.58
N ALA A 225 22.93 -11.44 -3.91
CA ALA A 225 24.07 -10.55 -4.04
C ALA A 225 24.96 -11.05 -5.19
N PRO A 226 25.60 -10.14 -5.96
CA PRO A 226 26.48 -10.53 -7.05
C PRO A 226 27.57 -11.51 -6.57
N GLY A 227 27.70 -12.65 -7.25
CA GLY A 227 28.70 -13.68 -6.92
C GLY A 227 28.41 -14.50 -5.67
N GLU A 228 27.28 -14.29 -4.97
CA GLU A 228 26.90 -15.11 -3.82
C GLU A 228 25.91 -16.20 -4.20
N ARG A 229 26.05 -17.38 -3.57
CA ARG A 229 25.06 -18.45 -3.67
C ARG A 229 23.69 -18.01 -3.11
N PRO A 230 22.58 -18.56 -3.63
CA PRO A 230 21.26 -18.42 -3.02
C PRO A 230 21.25 -18.88 -1.56
N ALA A 231 20.31 -18.33 -0.78
CA ALA A 231 20.13 -18.74 0.60
C ALA A 231 19.48 -20.14 0.68
N PHE A 232 20.08 -21.07 1.44
CA PHE A 232 19.61 -22.46 1.52
C PHE A 232 18.94 -22.82 2.86
N THR A 233 19.12 -22.00 3.90
CA THR A 233 18.53 -22.21 5.24
C THR A 233 17.94 -20.90 5.77
N ASP A 234 17.04 -20.96 6.75
CA ASP A 234 16.49 -19.74 7.37
C ASP A 234 17.59 -18.93 8.05
N ALA A 235 18.57 -19.59 8.68
CA ALA A 235 19.72 -18.93 9.27
C ALA A 235 20.54 -18.17 8.23
N ASP A 236 20.72 -18.73 7.03
CA ASP A 236 21.38 -18.06 5.90
C ASP A 236 20.58 -16.85 5.41
N ILE A 237 19.25 -16.98 5.27
CA ILE A 237 18.34 -15.91 4.87
C ILE A 237 18.47 -14.74 5.85
N ILE A 238 18.30 -14.99 7.15
CA ILE A 238 18.38 -13.96 8.19
C ILE A 238 19.76 -13.30 8.19
N ARG A 239 20.84 -14.08 8.07
CA ARG A 239 22.21 -13.55 8.01
C ARG A 239 22.39 -12.61 6.82
N LYS A 240 21.89 -12.99 5.63
CA LYS A 240 21.98 -12.16 4.42
C LYS A 240 21.11 -10.91 4.54
N LEU A 241 19.88 -11.02 5.05
CA LEU A 241 18.99 -9.87 5.26
C LEU A 241 19.52 -8.90 6.32
N ARG A 242 20.21 -9.38 7.36
CA ARG A 242 20.84 -8.51 8.38
C ARG A 242 21.91 -7.59 7.81
N LYS A 243 22.44 -7.83 6.60
CA LYS A 243 23.35 -6.90 5.93
C LYS A 243 22.69 -5.54 5.67
N SER A 244 21.37 -5.53 5.46
CA SER A 244 20.58 -4.30 5.29
C SER A 244 19.24 -4.47 6.03
N PRO A 245 19.08 -3.89 7.21
CA PRO A 245 17.82 -3.99 7.95
C PRO A 245 16.65 -3.28 7.24
N PHE A 246 16.93 -2.42 6.25
CA PHE A 246 15.93 -1.86 5.35
C PHE A 246 15.26 -2.92 4.46
N ASN A 247 15.96 -4.02 4.13
CA ASN A 247 15.38 -5.08 3.31
C ASN A 247 14.16 -5.70 3.99
N ILE A 248 14.29 -6.05 5.27
CA ILE A 248 13.18 -6.63 6.04
C ILE A 248 12.05 -5.60 6.23
N ALA A 249 12.42 -4.34 6.49
CA ALA A 249 11.45 -3.26 6.62
C ALA A 249 10.61 -3.12 5.34
N THR A 250 11.22 -3.09 4.16
CA THR A 250 10.49 -3.04 2.87
C THR A 250 9.52 -4.22 2.72
N VAL A 251 9.95 -5.45 3.01
CA VAL A 251 9.08 -6.63 2.90
C VAL A 251 7.84 -6.49 3.79
N ILE A 252 8.02 -5.99 5.01
CA ILE A 252 6.91 -5.77 5.95
C ILE A 252 6.05 -4.60 5.51
N HIS A 253 6.65 -3.53 5.00
CA HIS A 253 5.97 -2.32 4.51
C HIS A 253 4.98 -2.69 3.40
N GLU A 254 5.46 -3.33 2.33
CA GLU A 254 4.60 -3.69 1.20
C GLU A 254 3.55 -4.74 1.58
N CYS A 255 3.90 -5.70 2.44
CA CYS A 255 2.95 -6.69 2.92
C CYS A 255 1.89 -6.05 3.82
N THR A 256 2.24 -5.02 4.60
CA THR A 256 1.29 -4.24 5.41
C THR A 256 0.27 -3.54 4.53
N HIS A 257 0.70 -2.89 3.44
CA HIS A 257 -0.24 -2.32 2.46
C HIS A 257 -1.18 -3.37 1.92
N GLN A 258 -0.64 -4.49 1.42
CA GLN A 258 -1.46 -5.55 0.84
C GLN A 258 -2.50 -6.07 1.84
N ILE A 259 -2.12 -6.32 3.09
CA ILE A 259 -3.07 -6.78 4.11
C ILE A 259 -4.10 -5.69 4.38
N ALA A 260 -3.68 -4.45 4.65
CA ALA A 260 -4.58 -3.35 5.02
C ALA A 260 -5.67 -3.07 3.96
N PHE A 261 -5.33 -3.15 2.68
CA PHE A 261 -6.27 -3.00 1.57
C PHE A 261 -7.22 -4.20 1.35
N ASN A 262 -7.01 -5.32 2.05
CA ASN A 262 -7.80 -6.54 1.89
C ASN A 262 -8.52 -7.00 3.17
N VAL A 263 -8.38 -6.29 4.30
CA VAL A 263 -9.04 -6.64 5.57
C VAL A 263 -9.98 -5.53 6.09
N GLY A 264 -10.22 -4.49 5.29
CA GLY A 264 -11.16 -3.43 5.60
C GLY A 264 -10.56 -2.18 6.28
N LEU A 265 -9.23 -2.06 6.33
CA LEU A 265 -8.57 -0.85 6.85
C LEU A 265 -8.48 0.27 5.81
N HIS A 266 -8.27 -0.11 4.55
CA HIS A 266 -8.16 0.81 3.42
C HIS A 266 -8.98 0.30 2.24
N THR A 267 -9.39 1.21 1.35
CA THR A 267 -10.24 0.87 0.20
C THR A 267 -9.51 1.19 -1.10
N ARG A 268 -9.27 0.18 -1.94
CA ARG A 268 -8.57 0.36 -3.23
C ARG A 268 -9.37 1.28 -4.15
N PHE A 269 -8.66 2.12 -4.91
CA PHE A 269 -9.22 3.19 -5.76
C PHE A 269 -10.07 4.25 -5.02
N ALA A 270 -10.11 4.26 -3.69
CA ALA A 270 -10.70 5.35 -2.92
C ALA A 270 -9.63 6.35 -2.45
N ASP A 271 -10.07 7.53 -2.00
CA ASP A 271 -9.20 8.54 -1.40
C ASP A 271 -8.68 8.09 -0.03
N ASN A 272 -7.49 7.51 0.00
CA ASN A 272 -6.77 7.16 1.24
C ASN A 272 -5.59 8.14 1.38
N PRO A 273 -5.60 9.07 2.36
CA PRO A 273 -4.50 10.03 2.51
C PRO A 273 -3.16 9.30 2.74
N LEU A 274 -2.11 9.69 2.01
CA LEU A 274 -0.84 8.93 2.04
C LEU A 274 -0.17 8.98 3.40
N TRP A 275 -0.31 10.07 4.16
CA TRP A 275 0.22 10.12 5.52
C TRP A 275 -0.31 9.00 6.41
N LEU A 276 -1.55 8.56 6.19
CA LEU A 276 -2.21 7.51 6.95
C LEU A 276 -1.75 6.12 6.49
N THR A 277 -1.73 5.88 5.18
CA THR A 277 -1.34 4.57 4.62
C THR A 277 0.16 4.31 4.82
N GLU A 278 1.01 5.28 4.46
CA GLU A 278 2.46 5.20 4.64
C GLU A 278 2.84 5.26 6.12
N GLY A 279 2.16 6.09 6.90
CA GLY A 279 2.34 6.17 8.35
C GLY A 279 2.02 4.85 9.06
N MET A 280 0.96 4.15 8.64
CA MET A 280 0.65 2.82 9.14
C MET A 280 1.70 1.80 8.70
N ALA A 281 2.05 1.73 7.42
CA ALA A 281 3.05 0.78 6.92
C ALA A 281 4.40 0.96 7.66
N THR A 282 4.84 2.20 7.82
CA THR A 282 6.07 2.53 8.56
C THR A 282 5.98 2.24 10.07
N TYR A 283 4.79 2.27 10.66
CA TYR A 283 4.58 1.85 12.06
C TYR A 283 4.83 0.35 12.25
N PHE A 284 4.47 -0.46 11.25
CA PHE A 284 4.65 -1.92 11.27
C PHE A 284 6.04 -2.37 10.82
N GLU A 285 6.70 -1.63 9.93
CA GLU A 285 7.95 -2.02 9.26
C GLU A 285 9.17 -2.16 10.18
N THR A 286 9.10 -1.71 11.44
CA THR A 286 10.25 -1.66 12.35
C THR A 286 10.86 -3.06 12.55
N PRO A 287 12.08 -3.33 12.03
CA PRO A 287 12.65 -4.66 12.07
C PRO A 287 13.05 -5.08 13.50
N ASP A 288 12.93 -6.37 13.81
CA ASP A 288 13.42 -6.99 15.05
C ASP A 288 14.51 -8.01 14.70
N LEU A 289 15.72 -7.50 14.37
CA LEU A 289 16.82 -8.32 13.88
C LEU A 289 17.32 -9.37 14.88
N GLY A 290 17.02 -9.21 16.17
CA GLY A 290 17.31 -10.22 17.20
C GLY A 290 16.43 -11.48 17.09
N ASN A 291 15.36 -11.44 16.31
CA ASN A 291 14.44 -12.55 16.14
C ASN A 291 14.83 -13.51 15.00
N LYS A 292 14.43 -14.78 15.12
CA LYS A 292 14.56 -15.83 14.08
C LYS A 292 13.83 -15.49 12.77
N THR A 293 12.94 -14.51 12.77
CA THR A 293 12.17 -14.12 11.57
C THR A 293 12.50 -12.70 11.13
N GLY A 294 13.45 -12.03 11.81
CA GLY A 294 13.81 -10.63 11.57
C GLY A 294 12.75 -9.61 11.97
N TRP A 295 11.56 -10.07 12.42
CA TRP A 295 10.45 -9.25 12.91
C TRP A 295 9.59 -10.03 13.90
N ARG A 296 9.16 -9.39 15.01
CA ARG A 296 8.34 -10.03 16.05
C ARG A 296 7.10 -9.24 16.47
N THR A 297 7.26 -7.94 16.66
CA THR A 297 6.28 -7.09 17.34
C THR A 297 6.09 -5.79 16.60
N VAL A 298 4.85 -5.35 16.50
CA VAL A 298 4.45 -4.04 15.96
C VAL A 298 4.72 -2.91 16.95
N GLY A 299 4.91 -1.69 16.43
CA GLY A 299 4.80 -0.47 17.23
C GLY A 299 5.97 -0.19 18.16
N ARG A 300 7.12 -0.79 17.89
CA ARG A 300 8.40 -0.34 18.44
C ARG A 300 8.80 1.00 17.80
N PRO A 301 9.44 1.90 18.54
CA PRO A 301 9.99 3.11 17.93
C PRO A 301 10.97 2.76 16.82
N ASN A 302 10.82 3.38 15.64
CA ASN A 302 11.73 3.20 14.51
C ASN A 302 12.87 4.21 14.64
N PRO A 303 14.11 3.79 14.99
CA PRO A 303 15.19 4.72 15.31
C PRO A 303 15.59 5.59 14.11
N TRP A 304 15.46 5.10 12.88
CA TRP A 304 15.81 5.87 11.68
C TRP A 304 14.75 6.93 11.38
N ARG A 305 13.47 6.59 11.52
CA ARG A 305 12.37 7.55 11.33
C ARG A 305 12.38 8.61 12.43
N ILE A 306 12.68 8.24 13.68
CA ILE A 306 12.90 9.23 14.76
C ILE A 306 14.02 10.19 14.38
N ARG A 307 15.19 9.66 14.00
CA ARG A 307 16.34 10.49 13.66
C ARG A 307 16.02 11.46 12.51
N GLN A 308 15.40 10.95 11.44
CA GLN A 308 15.00 11.77 10.29
C GLN A 308 13.98 12.84 10.69
N PHE A 309 12.95 12.47 11.45
CA PHE A 309 11.91 13.41 11.88
C PHE A 309 12.45 14.50 12.81
N ILE A 310 13.33 14.17 13.76
CA ILE A 310 13.93 15.15 14.68
C ILE A 310 14.83 16.14 13.93
N ASP A 311 15.57 15.67 12.92
CA ASP A 311 16.36 16.55 12.04
C ASP A 311 15.46 17.49 11.22
N TYR A 312 14.43 16.94 10.59
CA TYR A 312 13.41 17.68 9.84
C TYR A 312 12.74 18.74 10.71
N ALA A 313 12.21 18.34 11.87
CA ALA A 313 11.47 19.19 12.80
C ALA A 313 12.32 20.36 13.36
N ARG A 314 13.65 20.21 13.40
CA ARG A 314 14.55 21.24 13.92
C ARG A 314 14.86 22.34 12.90
N SER A 315 14.97 22.00 11.62
CA SER A 315 15.62 22.89 10.64
C SER A 315 14.83 23.13 9.36
N ARG A 316 13.96 22.19 8.96
CA ARG A 316 13.33 22.18 7.64
C ARG A 316 11.79 22.19 7.69
N ARG A 317 11.20 21.79 8.81
CA ARG A 317 9.75 21.70 9.00
C ARG A 317 9.11 23.09 9.03
N LYS A 318 8.14 23.31 8.14
CA LYS A 318 7.35 24.54 8.05
C LYS A 318 6.23 24.58 9.09
N ALA A 319 5.69 25.76 9.38
CA ALA A 319 4.62 25.95 10.36
C ALA A 319 3.32 25.22 9.96
N ASP A 320 2.98 25.24 8.67
CA ASP A 320 1.82 24.58 8.04
C ASP A 320 2.03 23.10 7.74
N SER A 321 3.15 22.51 8.21
CA SER A 321 3.55 21.16 7.85
C SER A 321 2.51 20.09 8.23
N LEU A 322 1.84 20.23 9.38
CA LEU A 322 0.78 19.30 9.78
C LEU A 322 -0.46 19.40 8.88
N GLN A 323 -0.91 20.62 8.60
CA GLN A 323 -2.06 20.87 7.73
C GLN A 323 -1.80 20.33 6.31
N THR A 324 -0.63 20.64 5.75
CA THR A 324 -0.25 20.18 4.41
C THR A 324 -0.06 18.66 4.34
N LEU A 325 0.41 18.02 5.42
CA LEU A 325 0.49 16.55 5.52
C LEU A 325 -0.88 15.88 5.45
N ILE A 326 -1.88 16.45 6.14
CA ILE A 326 -3.23 15.88 6.22
C ILE A 326 -4.02 16.12 4.92
N SER A 327 -3.89 17.33 4.37
CA SER A 327 -4.72 17.82 3.27
C SER A 327 -4.20 17.45 1.88
N SER A 328 -2.91 17.16 1.73
CA SER A 328 -2.28 16.99 0.41
C SER A 328 -1.21 15.90 0.38
N ASP A 329 -1.20 15.15 -0.72
CA ASP A 329 -0.20 14.11 -0.99
C ASP A 329 1.01 14.65 -1.78
N GLN A 330 1.02 15.95 -2.14
CA GLN A 330 2.05 16.57 -2.98
C GLN A 330 3.48 16.32 -2.46
N ARG A 331 3.66 16.33 -1.13
CA ARG A 331 4.96 16.14 -0.48
C ARG A 331 5.53 14.71 -0.60
N PHE A 332 4.71 13.75 -1.03
CA PHE A 332 5.18 12.40 -1.35
C PHE A 332 5.67 12.28 -2.80
N GLN A 333 5.28 13.23 -3.66
CA GLN A 333 5.65 13.24 -5.09
C GLN A 333 6.96 14.01 -5.34
N ASP A 334 7.46 14.72 -4.34
CA ASP A 334 8.68 15.53 -4.44
C ASP A 334 9.88 14.80 -3.83
N ALA A 335 10.86 14.49 -4.67
CA ALA A 335 12.08 13.78 -4.30
C ALA A 335 12.91 14.51 -3.20
N GLU A 336 12.80 15.83 -3.08
CA GLU A 336 13.50 16.59 -2.04
C GLU A 336 12.85 16.44 -0.66
N THR A 337 11.53 16.20 -0.61
CA THR A 337 10.76 16.18 0.64
C THR A 337 10.30 14.80 1.07
N VAL A 338 10.30 13.82 0.16
CA VAL A 338 9.70 12.48 0.38
C VAL A 338 10.23 11.79 1.64
N LEU A 339 11.54 11.79 1.89
CA LEU A 339 12.12 11.13 3.07
C LEU A 339 11.65 11.74 4.39
N ASP A 340 11.51 13.07 4.44
CA ASP A 340 10.98 13.76 5.61
C ASP A 340 9.48 13.52 5.77
N THR A 341 8.74 13.49 4.67
CA THR A 341 7.30 13.24 4.65
C THR A 341 6.99 11.84 5.18
N TYR A 342 7.77 10.82 4.81
CA TYR A 342 7.67 9.49 5.40
C TYR A 342 7.99 9.50 6.90
N ALA A 343 9.03 10.22 7.33
CA ALA A 343 9.41 10.29 8.73
C ALA A 343 8.35 11.01 9.58
N GLU A 344 7.75 12.08 9.05
CA GLU A 344 6.64 12.79 9.70
C GLU A 344 5.37 11.95 9.73
N SER A 345 5.03 11.23 8.65
CA SER A 345 3.86 10.34 8.59
C SER A 345 3.96 9.21 9.61
N TRP A 346 5.16 8.61 9.74
CA TRP A 346 5.46 7.65 10.79
C TRP A 346 5.29 8.27 12.17
N ALA A 347 5.91 9.43 12.42
CA ALA A 347 5.90 10.07 13.73
C ALA A 347 4.48 10.46 14.15
N PHE A 348 3.70 11.01 13.21
CA PHE A 348 2.34 11.45 13.45
C PHE A 348 1.41 10.25 13.68
N SER A 349 1.49 9.20 12.87
CA SER A 349 0.75 7.96 13.11
C SER A 349 1.14 7.32 14.44
N TYR A 350 2.43 7.28 14.77
CA TYR A 350 2.91 6.75 16.05
C TYR A 350 2.33 7.55 17.23
N PHE A 351 2.38 8.88 17.18
CA PHE A 351 1.77 9.75 18.19
C PHE A 351 0.27 9.45 18.33
N LEU A 352 -0.51 9.56 17.25
CA LEU A 352 -1.96 9.35 17.29
C LEU A 352 -2.33 7.94 17.80
N ILE A 353 -1.60 6.90 17.37
CA ILE A 353 -1.84 5.53 17.84
C ILE A 353 -1.57 5.40 19.34
N LYS A 354 -0.56 6.10 19.89
CA LYS A 354 -0.19 5.99 21.30
C LYS A 354 -1.00 6.90 22.23
N THR A 355 -1.51 8.03 21.74
CA THR A 355 -2.18 9.04 22.58
C THR A 355 -3.66 9.25 22.23
N HIS A 356 -4.08 8.95 21.00
CA HIS A 356 -5.43 9.18 20.48
C HIS A 356 -5.97 7.93 19.75
N ARG A 357 -5.74 6.74 20.31
CA ARG A 357 -6.02 5.46 19.64
C ARG A 357 -7.45 5.33 19.13
N LYS A 358 -8.44 5.72 19.95
CA LYS A 358 -9.86 5.63 19.58
C LYS A 358 -10.20 6.54 18.41
N GLN A 359 -9.71 7.78 18.43
CA GLN A 359 -9.86 8.74 17.33
C GLN A 359 -9.15 8.25 16.06
N TYR A 360 -7.98 7.62 16.18
CA TYR A 360 -7.29 7.03 15.03
C TYR A 360 -8.10 5.89 14.38
N GLU A 361 -8.68 4.99 15.18
CA GLU A 361 -9.58 3.93 14.68
C GLU A 361 -10.86 4.50 14.07
N GLU A 362 -11.44 5.55 14.67
CA GLU A 362 -12.61 6.24 14.11
C GLU A 362 -12.29 6.88 12.76
N TYR A 363 -11.16 7.59 12.66
CA TYR A 363 -10.72 8.18 11.41
C TYR A 363 -10.46 7.12 10.35
N LEU A 364 -9.78 6.01 10.69
CA LEU A 364 -9.59 4.87 9.80
C LEU A 364 -10.92 4.34 9.26
N ARG A 365 -11.93 4.18 10.12
CA ARG A 365 -13.28 3.72 9.73
C ARG A 365 -13.94 4.68 8.74
N LEU A 366 -13.80 5.99 8.93
CA LEU A 366 -14.33 7.00 8.01
C LEU A 366 -13.62 6.95 6.66
N ILE A 367 -12.30 6.80 6.64
CA ILE A 367 -11.51 6.68 5.41
C ILE A 367 -11.85 5.39 4.67
N ALA A 368 -11.92 4.26 5.37
CA ALA A 368 -12.29 2.96 4.78
C ALA A 368 -13.70 2.96 4.16
N ALA A 369 -14.62 3.79 4.69
CA ALA A 369 -15.98 3.92 4.16
C ALA A 369 -16.08 4.76 2.86
N ARG A 370 -14.98 5.38 2.41
CA ARG A 370 -14.98 6.19 1.19
C ARG A 370 -15.20 5.31 -0.04
N LYS A 371 -15.97 5.84 -0.98
CA LYS A 371 -16.29 5.15 -2.23
C LYS A 371 -15.09 5.22 -3.19
N PRO A 372 -14.79 4.12 -3.91
CA PRO A 372 -13.83 4.17 -5.01
C PRO A 372 -14.22 5.21 -6.06
N LEU A 373 -13.20 5.77 -6.70
CA LEU A 373 -13.30 6.81 -7.74
C LEU A 373 -13.90 8.16 -7.27
N ILE A 374 -13.94 8.41 -5.96
CA ILE A 374 -14.31 9.71 -5.40
C ILE A 374 -13.12 10.24 -4.60
N TRP A 375 -12.51 11.31 -5.11
CA TRP A 375 -11.37 11.98 -4.48
C TRP A 375 -11.85 13.19 -3.68
N ALA A 376 -11.43 13.27 -2.43
CA ALA A 376 -11.73 14.40 -1.58
C ALA A 376 -10.80 15.57 -1.90
N THR A 377 -11.34 16.78 -1.84
CA THR A 377 -10.57 18.03 -1.87
C THR A 377 -9.70 18.15 -0.61
N PRO A 378 -8.62 18.97 -0.63
CA PRO A 378 -7.82 19.27 0.55
C PRO A 378 -8.66 19.76 1.74
N GLU A 379 -9.68 20.58 1.48
CA GLU A 379 -10.60 21.12 2.48
C GLU A 379 -11.48 20.01 3.09
N GLU A 380 -12.04 19.12 2.28
CA GLU A 380 -12.82 17.97 2.76
C GLU A 380 -11.96 17.01 3.60
N ARG A 381 -10.70 16.76 3.21
CA ARG A 381 -9.76 15.96 4.01
C ARG A 381 -9.54 16.58 5.39
N LEU A 382 -9.33 17.89 5.46
CA LEU A 382 -9.16 18.61 6.73
C LEU A 382 -10.44 18.58 7.58
N GLN A 383 -11.60 18.84 6.99
CA GLN A 383 -12.88 18.81 7.70
C GLN A 383 -13.16 17.44 8.32
N VAL A 384 -12.94 16.35 7.57
CA VAL A 384 -13.10 14.99 8.10
C VAL A 384 -12.09 14.72 9.22
N PHE A 385 -10.84 15.16 9.08
CA PHE A 385 -9.85 15.01 10.15
C PHE A 385 -10.25 15.78 11.42
N GLN A 386 -10.61 17.06 11.28
CA GLN A 386 -11.01 17.92 12.39
C GLN A 386 -12.28 17.43 13.08
N SER A 387 -13.21 16.80 12.35
CA SER A 387 -14.40 16.19 12.95
C SER A 387 -14.09 15.08 13.97
N VAL A 388 -12.89 14.48 13.90
CA VAL A 388 -12.44 13.38 14.77
C VAL A 388 -11.41 13.85 15.81
N PHE A 389 -10.50 14.73 15.42
CA PHE A 389 -9.38 15.17 16.28
C PHE A 389 -9.56 16.58 16.87
N GLY A 390 -10.62 17.29 16.49
CA GLY A 390 -10.90 18.67 16.88
C GLY A 390 -10.34 19.70 15.90
N ASP A 391 -10.86 20.93 15.97
CA ASP A 391 -10.54 22.00 15.01
C ASP A 391 -9.19 22.69 15.27
N ASP A 392 -8.66 22.59 16.51
CA ASP A 392 -7.41 23.23 16.94
C ASP A 392 -6.17 22.41 16.53
N LEU A 393 -5.85 22.46 15.23
CA LEU A 393 -4.69 21.78 14.66
C LEU A 393 -3.35 22.28 15.23
N ASP A 394 -3.27 23.55 15.64
CA ASP A 394 -2.05 24.12 16.22
C ASP A 394 -1.74 23.50 17.58
N ARG A 395 -2.74 23.35 18.43
CA ARG A 395 -2.59 22.63 19.70
C ARG A 395 -2.18 21.17 19.47
N LEU A 396 -2.84 20.46 18.55
CA LEU A 396 -2.49 19.08 18.22
C LEU A 396 -1.04 18.97 17.72
N ASN A 397 -0.60 19.91 16.88
CA ASN A 397 0.77 19.98 16.38
C ASN A 397 1.78 20.20 17.52
N GLN A 398 1.48 21.06 18.49
CA GLN A 398 2.33 21.26 19.66
C GLN A 398 2.42 20.00 20.53
N GLU A 399 1.28 19.35 20.80
CA GLU A 399 1.22 18.08 21.54
C GLU A 399 2.04 16.99 20.84
N PHE A 400 1.87 16.86 19.52
CA PHE A 400 2.63 15.95 18.66
C PHE A 400 4.15 16.19 18.77
N LEU A 401 4.60 17.43 18.55
CA LEU A 401 6.03 17.76 18.62
C LEU A 401 6.61 17.57 20.02
N ASN A 402 5.83 17.86 21.07
CA ASN A 402 6.23 17.60 22.46
C ASN A 402 6.44 16.11 22.72
N TYR A 403 5.48 15.29 22.31
CA TYR A 403 5.54 13.84 22.46
C TYR A 403 6.75 13.25 21.75
N MET A 404 6.99 13.67 20.50
CA MET A 404 8.13 13.16 19.72
C MET A 404 9.48 13.56 20.33
N ARG A 405 9.60 14.76 20.91
CA ARG A 405 10.80 15.17 21.65
C ARG A 405 11.03 14.30 22.88
N GLN A 406 9.98 13.87 23.58
CA GLN A 406 10.10 13.02 24.77
C GLN A 406 10.61 11.62 24.42
N ILE A 407 10.08 10.99 23.38
CA ILE A 407 10.49 9.62 23.00
C ILE A 407 11.84 9.56 22.27
N SER A 408 12.35 10.71 21.82
CA SER A 408 13.69 10.83 21.21
C SER A 408 14.84 10.98 22.21
N ARG A 409 14.52 11.25 23.48
CA ARG A 409 15.48 11.29 24.59
C ARG A 409 15.68 9.89 25.14
#